data_AF-A0A6N7XW93-F1
#
_entry.id   AF-A0A6N7XW93-F1
#
_cell.length_a   1.000
_cell.length_b   1.000
_cell.length_c   1.000
_cell.angle_alpha   90.00
_cell.angle_beta   90.00
_cell.angle_gamma   90.00
#
_symmetry.space_group_name_H-M   'P 1'
#
loop_
_entity.id
_entity.type
_entity.pdbx_description
1 polymer ?
#
loop_
_entity_poly.entity_id
_entity_poly.type
_entity_poly.pdbx_seq_one_letter_code
_entity_poly.pdbx_strand_id
1 'polypeptide(L)'
;MSNQSEQHLRNQFRFQRNFINFPFLGFAIVIALLNIIYPDINLMMTLFGLFFFYNGAILFVAFIKHYKRVMVLAIILTLLSLALFGMTMYLYAKSNNLL
;
A
#
# COMPACT_ATOMS: atom_id res chain seq x y z
N MET A 1 -28.32 23.53 -9.20
CA MET A 1 -26.85 23.57 -9.39
C MET A 1 -26.15 22.77 -8.27
N SER A 2 -26.45 21.46 -8.14
CA SER A 2 -25.99 20.59 -7.02
C SER A 2 -25.46 19.21 -7.46
N ASN A 3 -25.53 18.87 -8.75
CA ASN A 3 -25.22 17.51 -9.22
C ASN A 3 -23.71 17.21 -9.36
N GLN A 4 -22.88 18.23 -9.57
CA GLN A 4 -21.43 18.03 -9.81
C GLN A 4 -20.66 17.69 -8.53
N SER A 5 -21.03 18.26 -7.38
CA SER A 5 -20.39 17.99 -6.09
C SER A 5 -20.65 16.56 -5.61
N GLU A 6 -21.88 16.05 -5.77
CA GLU A 6 -22.21 14.66 -5.43
C GLU A 6 -21.52 13.63 -6.36
N GLN A 7 -21.41 13.94 -7.65
CA GLN A 7 -20.68 13.09 -8.60
C GLN A 7 -19.18 13.05 -8.29
N HIS A 8 -18.57 14.18 -7.90
CA HIS A 8 -17.19 14.22 -7.45
C HIS A 8 -16.95 13.40 -6.17
N LEU A 9 -17.85 13.48 -5.19
CA LEU A 9 -17.79 12.67 -3.97
C LEU A 9 -17.94 11.16 -4.27
N ARG A 10 -18.90 10.77 -5.11
CA ARG A 10 -19.08 9.37 -5.52
C ARG A 10 -17.87 8.82 -6.27
N ASN A 11 -17.29 9.60 -7.18
CA ASN A 11 -16.09 9.20 -7.90
C ASN A 11 -14.88 9.05 -6.97
N GLN A 12 -14.70 9.95 -5.99
CA GLN A 12 -13.65 9.79 -4.98
C GLN A 12 -13.84 8.51 -4.13
N PHE A 13 -15.06 8.21 -3.70
CA PHE A 13 -15.35 6.98 -2.94
C PHE A 13 -15.13 5.71 -3.78
N ARG A 14 -15.53 5.70 -5.05
CA ARG A 14 -15.25 4.59 -5.96
C ARG A 14 -13.75 4.42 -6.17
N PHE A 15 -13.01 5.52 -6.35
CA PHE A 15 -11.57 5.49 -6.51
C PHE A 15 -10.88 4.97 -5.25
N GLN A 16 -11.28 5.43 -4.07
CA GLN A 16 -10.75 4.98 -2.80
C GLN A 16 -11.01 3.48 -2.56
N ARG A 17 -12.22 2.99 -2.82
CA ARG A 17 -12.53 1.58 -2.63
C ARG A 17 -11.80 0.67 -3.62
N ASN A 18 -11.69 1.11 -4.88
CA ASN A 18 -11.16 0.27 -5.96
C ASN A 18 -9.63 0.36 -6.10
N PHE A 19 -9.03 1.54 -5.87
CA PHE A 19 -7.59 1.78 -6.04
C PHE A 19 -6.82 1.81 -4.74
N ILE A 20 -7.47 1.94 -3.58
CA ILE A 20 -6.76 1.84 -2.29
C ILE A 20 -7.09 0.52 -1.61
N ASN A 21 -8.37 0.27 -1.34
CA ASN A 21 -8.73 -0.85 -0.46
C ASN A 21 -8.51 -2.23 -1.14
N PHE A 22 -8.94 -2.37 -2.39
CA PHE A 22 -8.80 -3.63 -3.15
C PHE A 22 -7.34 -4.08 -3.34
N PRO A 23 -6.41 -3.23 -3.81
CA PRO A 23 -5.01 -3.62 -3.96
C PRO A 23 -4.28 -3.79 -2.64
N PHE A 24 -4.62 -3.02 -1.58
CA PHE A 24 -4.04 -3.21 -0.26
C PHE A 24 -4.44 -4.56 0.34
N LEU A 25 -5.72 -4.93 0.20
CA LEU A 25 -6.24 -6.23 0.65
C LEU A 25 -5.60 -7.38 -0.13
N GLY A 26 -5.48 -7.23 -1.46
CA GLY A 26 -4.78 -8.20 -2.31
C GLY A 26 -3.32 -8.37 -1.88
N PHE A 27 -2.63 -7.27 -1.60
CA PHE A 27 -1.24 -7.31 -1.16
C PHE A 27 -1.06 -7.96 0.22
N ALA A 28 -1.95 -7.67 1.16
CA ALA A 28 -1.96 -8.31 2.48
C ALA A 28 -2.18 -9.82 2.38
N ILE A 29 -3.10 -10.27 1.52
CA ILE A 29 -3.36 -11.70 1.27
C ILE A 29 -2.14 -12.37 0.63
N VAL A 30 -1.52 -11.73 -0.37
CA VAL A 30 -0.32 -12.25 -1.04
C VAL A 30 0.83 -12.38 -0.06
N ILE A 31 1.08 -11.34 0.76
CA ILE A 31 2.10 -11.38 1.81
C ILE A 31 1.81 -12.50 2.82
N ALA A 32 0.58 -12.62 3.31
CA ALA A 32 0.23 -13.62 4.32
C ALA A 32 0.40 -15.04 3.79
N LEU A 33 -0.09 -15.31 2.57
CA LEU A 33 0.05 -16.62 1.93
C LEU A 33 1.52 -16.97 1.68
N LEU A 34 2.31 -16.02 1.17
CA LEU A 34 3.72 -16.27 0.89
C LEU A 34 4.54 -16.45 2.16
N ASN A 35 4.24 -15.71 3.22
CA ASN A 35 4.91 -15.89 4.51
C ASN A 35 4.64 -17.29 5.12
N ILE A 36 3.46 -17.88 4.89
CA ILE A 36 3.11 -19.23 5.37
C ILE A 36 3.75 -20.32 4.50
N ILE A 37 3.71 -20.17 3.17
CA ILE A 37 4.11 -21.25 2.24
C ILE A 37 5.63 -21.23 1.99
N TYR A 38 6.22 -20.04 1.78
CA TYR A 38 7.64 -19.86 1.47
C TYR A 38 8.15 -18.55 2.11
N PRO A 39 8.67 -18.60 3.34
CA PRO A 39 9.28 -17.45 3.99
C PRO A 39 10.66 -17.16 3.38
N ASP A 40 10.69 -16.70 2.14
CA ASP A 40 11.88 -16.21 1.44
C ASP A 40 11.96 -14.68 1.52
N ILE A 41 13.07 -14.18 2.06
CA ILE A 41 13.33 -12.75 2.22
C ILE A 41 13.41 -12.02 0.88
N ASN A 42 13.95 -12.66 -0.17
CA ASN A 42 14.10 -12.05 -1.49
C ASN A 42 12.73 -11.82 -2.12
N LEU A 43 11.82 -12.78 -1.94
CA LEU A 43 10.45 -12.67 -2.40
C LEU A 43 9.70 -11.57 -1.64
N MET A 44 9.85 -11.52 -0.31
CA MET A 44 9.27 -10.46 0.51
C MET A 44 9.78 -9.07 0.12
N MET A 45 11.09 -8.88 -0.03
CA MET A 45 11.67 -7.60 -0.48
C MET A 45 11.12 -7.18 -1.84
N THR A 46 11.01 -8.12 -2.79
CA THR A 46 10.49 -7.84 -4.13
C THR A 46 9.03 -7.40 -4.08
N LEU A 47 8.19 -8.09 -3.30
CA LEU A 47 6.78 -7.73 -3.13
C LEU A 47 6.63 -6.36 -2.48
N PHE A 48 7.35 -6.10 -1.38
CA PHE A 48 7.34 -4.80 -0.73
C PHE A 48 7.77 -3.69 -1.68
N GLY A 49 8.83 -3.92 -2.48
CA GLY A 49 9.26 -2.99 -3.52
C GLY A 49 8.18 -2.70 -4.55
N LEU A 50 7.52 -3.74 -5.07
CA LEU A 50 6.43 -3.61 -6.04
C LEU A 50 5.26 -2.81 -5.45
N PHE A 51 4.95 -3.05 -4.18
CA PHE A 51 3.90 -2.37 -3.45
C PHE A 51 4.22 -0.93 -3.12
N PHE A 52 5.47 -0.62 -2.79
CA PHE A 52 5.94 0.75 -2.66
C PHE A 52 5.79 1.53 -3.97
N PHE A 53 6.16 0.90 -5.09
CA PHE A 53 6.00 1.51 -6.40
C PHE A 53 4.53 1.78 -6.73
N TYR A 54 3.65 0.83 -6.40
CA TYR A 54 2.21 0.95 -6.56
C TYR A 54 1.62 2.08 -5.70
N ASN A 55 1.98 2.13 -4.41
CA ASN A 55 1.54 3.20 -3.52
C ASN A 55 2.04 4.56 -3.99
N GLY A 56 3.30 4.65 -4.43
CA GLY A 56 3.88 5.87 -5.01
C GLY A 56 3.14 6.36 -6.25
N ALA A 57 2.79 5.45 -7.17
CA ALA A 57 1.99 5.79 -8.35
C ALA A 57 0.60 6.33 -7.98
N ILE A 58 -0.08 5.72 -6.99
CA ILE A 58 -1.37 6.25 -6.49
C ILE A 58 -1.19 7.60 -5.83
N LEU A 59 -0.15 7.77 -5.03
CA LEU A 59 0.17 9.03 -4.36
C LEU A 59 0.37 10.14 -5.39
N PHE A 60 1.09 9.85 -6.48
CA PHE A 60 1.30 10.77 -7.59
C PHE A 60 0.00 11.13 -8.31
N VAL A 61 -0.84 10.14 -8.63
CA VAL A 61 -2.17 10.38 -9.25
C VAL A 61 -3.09 11.18 -8.32
N ALA A 62 -3.09 10.86 -7.03
CA ALA A 62 -3.85 11.57 -6.01
C ALA A 62 -3.38 13.01 -5.81
N PHE A 63 -2.06 13.24 -5.98
CA PHE A 63 -1.45 14.57 -5.97
C PHE A 63 -1.91 15.40 -7.16
N ILE A 64 -1.79 14.89 -8.39
CA ILE A 64 -2.24 15.59 -9.60
C ILE A 64 -3.74 15.91 -9.54
N LYS A 65 -4.56 14.96 -9.08
CA LYS A 65 -6.02 15.15 -8.99
C LYS A 65 -6.49 15.89 -7.72
N HIS A 66 -5.58 16.36 -6.88
CA HIS A 66 -5.86 17.02 -5.60
C HIS A 66 -6.90 16.28 -4.72
N TYR A 67 -6.91 14.96 -4.76
CA TYR A 67 -7.80 14.15 -3.93
C TYR A 67 -7.26 14.05 -2.51
N LYS A 68 -7.51 15.07 -1.68
CA LYS A 68 -7.00 15.17 -0.29
C LYS A 68 -7.18 13.88 0.53
N ARG A 69 -8.34 13.23 0.45
CA ARG A 69 -8.61 11.96 1.15
C ARG A 69 -7.76 10.79 0.64
N VAL A 70 -7.63 10.65 -0.67
CA VAL A 70 -6.86 9.56 -1.31
C VAL A 70 -5.37 9.77 -1.04
N MET A 71 -4.90 11.02 -1.09
CA MET A 71 -3.54 11.40 -0.76
C MET A 71 -3.20 11.05 0.70
N VAL A 72 -4.03 11.46 1.67
CA VAL A 72 -3.80 11.15 3.09
C VAL A 72 -3.76 9.65 3.34
N LEU A 73 -4.69 8.88 2.75
CA LEU A 73 -4.67 7.42 2.87
C LEU A 73 -3.42 6.81 2.23
N ALA A 74 -3.04 7.23 1.02
CA ALA A 74 -1.84 6.72 0.36
C ALA A 74 -0.57 7.01 1.18
N ILE A 75 -0.47 8.20 1.80
CA ILE A 75 0.63 8.53 2.72
C ILE A 75 0.62 7.61 3.94
N ILE A 76 -0.53 7.44 4.60
CA ILE A 76 -0.67 6.56 5.76
C ILE A 76 -0.26 5.12 5.41
N LEU A 77 -0.73 4.61 4.27
CA LEU A 77 -0.43 3.25 3.81
C LEU A 77 1.05 3.08 3.43
N THR A 78 1.66 4.12 2.86
CA THR A 78 3.10 4.13 2.56
C THR A 78 3.92 4.08 3.86
N LEU A 79 3.54 4.84 4.89
CA LEU A 79 4.21 4.82 6.20
C LEU A 79 4.02 3.48 6.92
N LEU A 80 2.81 2.91 6.90
CA LEU A 80 2.53 1.57 7.44
C LEU A 80 3.33 0.49 6.72
N SER A 81 3.40 0.56 5.39
CA SER A 81 4.24 -0.34 4.58
C SER A 81 5.71 -0.23 4.93
N LEU A 82 6.20 1.00 5.16
CA LEU A 82 7.60 1.24 5.56
C LEU A 82 7.90 0.65 6.93
N ALA A 83 6.98 0.80 7.88
CA ALA A 83 7.11 0.21 9.20
C ALA A 83 7.13 -1.33 9.14
N LEU A 84 6.22 -1.94 8.38
CA LEU A 84 6.17 -3.40 8.18
C LEU A 84 7.43 -3.93 7.47
N PHE A 85 7.91 -3.20 6.47
CA PHE A 85 9.16 -3.53 5.78
C PHE A 85 10.36 -3.43 6.73
N GLY A 86 10.47 -2.36 7.52
CA GLY A 86 11.52 -2.21 8.52
C GLY A 86 11.48 -3.32 9.58
N MET A 87 10.29 -3.69 10.04
CA MET A 87 10.12 -4.77 11.02
C MET A 87 10.49 -6.14 10.46
N THR A 88 10.11 -6.44 9.21
CA THR A 88 10.49 -7.70 8.54
C THR A 88 12.00 -7.78 8.30
N MET A 89 12.64 -6.68 7.88
CA MET A 89 14.11 -6.59 7.77
C MET A 89 14.80 -6.78 9.13
N TYR A 90 14.27 -6.18 10.20
CA TYR A 90 14.81 -6.34 11.55
C TYR A 90 14.70 -7.78 12.05
N LEU A 91 13.54 -8.41 11.90
CA LEU A 91 13.33 -9.82 12.27
C LEU A 91 14.25 -10.74 11.46
N TYR A 92 14.42 -10.46 10.17
CA TYR A 92 15.35 -11.20 9.32
C TYR A 92 16.80 -11.06 9.79
N ALA A 93 17.27 -9.83 10.04
CA ALA A 93 18.63 -9.59 10.52
C ALA A 93 18.88 -10.30 11.86
N LYS A 94 17.92 -10.25 12.78
CA LYS A 94 17.98 -10.98 14.05
C LYS A 94 17.98 -12.50 13.85
N SER A 95 17.13 -13.02 12.96
CA SER A 95 17.05 -14.47 12.69
C SER A 95 18.33 -15.03 12.06
N ASN A 96 19.12 -14.19 11.39
CA ASN A 96 20.37 -14.58 10.73
C ASN A 96 21.62 -14.15 11.53
N ASN A 97 21.49 -13.68 12.78
CA ASN A 97 22.58 -13.16 13.60
C ASN A 97 23.41 -12.05 12.90
N LEU A 98 22.75 -11.20 12.13
CA LEU A 98 23.37 -10.06 11.43
C LEU A 98 23.32 -8.75 12.26
N LEU A 99 22.83 -8.83 13.50
CA LEU A 99 22.65 -7.72 14.45
C LEU A 99 23.39 -8.01 15.77
#